data_AF-A0A7W8L3K4-F1
#
_entry.id   AF-A0A7W8L3K4-F1
#
_cell.length_a   1.000
_cell.length_b   1.000
_cell.length_c   1.000
_cell.angle_alpha   90.00
_cell.angle_beta   90.00
_cell.angle_gamma   90.00
#
_symmetry.space_group_name_H-M   'P 1'
#
loop_
_entity.id
_entity.type
_entity.pdbx_description
1 polymer ?
#
loop_
_entity_poly.entity_id
_entity_poly.type
_entity_poly.pdbx_seq_one_letter_code
_entity_poly.pdbx_strand_id
1 'polypeptide(L)'
;MGRFHEDYSIYGNSIPELVLSYKAGMNEDERVAMLEEIVRFQKLNSNCLDMAFDDLFGSHCDPSLWGHTTASFLDELKRLLSE
;
A
#
# COMPACT_ATOMS: atom_id res chain seq x y z
N MET A 1 -6.43 -7.36 26.26
CA MET A 1 -5.67 -6.10 26.09
C MET A 1 -4.58 -6.34 25.07
N GLY A 2 -4.54 -5.49 24.04
CA GLY A 2 -4.15 -5.81 22.67
C GLY A 2 -2.68 -6.13 22.40
N ARG A 3 -2.47 -6.97 21.38
CA ARG A 3 -1.17 -7.28 20.76
C ARG A 3 -1.23 -7.07 19.23
N PHE A 4 -1.89 -5.99 18.80
CA PHE A 4 -1.84 -5.54 17.39
C PHE A 4 -0.99 -4.28 17.22
N HIS A 5 -0.32 -3.82 18.28
CA HIS A 5 0.44 -2.56 18.30
C HIS A 5 1.96 -2.75 18.17
N GLU A 6 2.47 -3.99 18.16
CA GLU A 6 3.92 -4.25 18.17
C GLU A 6 4.52 -4.54 16.78
N ASP A 7 3.71 -4.91 15.78
CA ASP A 7 4.19 -5.19 14.41
C ASP A 7 4.08 -4.00 13.44
N TYR A 8 3.60 -2.83 13.88
CA TYR A 8 3.72 -1.60 13.08
C TYR A 8 5.19 -1.18 12.89
N SER A 9 6.09 -1.68 13.74
CA SER A 9 7.52 -1.33 13.73
C SER A 9 8.31 -1.96 12.58
N ILE A 10 7.81 -3.00 11.91
CA ILE A 10 8.58 -3.72 10.87
C ILE A 10 8.35 -3.16 9.46
N TYR A 11 7.29 -2.40 9.23
CA TYR A 11 6.94 -1.88 7.90
C TYR A 11 6.95 -0.36 7.79
N GLY A 12 7.42 0.36 8.81
CA GLY A 12 7.57 1.82 8.78
C GLY A 12 6.38 2.56 9.38
N ASN A 13 6.66 3.67 10.07
CA ASN A 13 5.64 4.46 10.76
C ASN A 13 4.79 5.32 9.80
N SER A 14 5.09 5.27 8.51
CA SER A 14 4.45 6.10 7.48
C SER A 14 4.49 5.41 6.12
N ILE A 15 3.49 5.68 5.29
CA ILE A 15 3.36 5.19 3.90
C ILE A 15 4.70 5.22 3.13
N PRO A 16 5.49 6.31 3.16
CA PRO A 16 6.73 6.37 2.40
C PRO A 16 7.79 5.39 2.90
N GLU A 17 7.88 5.12 4.20
CA GLU A 17 8.85 4.17 4.75
C GLU A 17 8.51 2.73 4.36
N LEU A 18 7.21 2.40 4.34
CA LEU A 18 6.73 1.09 3.87
C LEU A 18 7.09 0.90 2.41
N VAL A 19 6.76 1.88 1.56
CA VAL A 19 7.06 1.82 0.13
C VAL A 19 8.56 1.82 -0.14
N LEU A 20 9.35 2.57 0.62
CA LEU A 20 10.81 2.56 0.51
C LEU A 20 11.42 1.21 0.91
N SER A 21 10.88 0.56 1.96
CA SER A 21 11.33 -0.78 2.37
C SER A 21 11.03 -1.84 1.29
N TYR A 22 9.88 -1.74 0.63
CA TYR A 22 9.54 -2.60 -0.51
C TYR A 22 10.44 -2.30 -1.72
N LYS A 23 10.59 -1.02 -2.08
CA LYS A 23 11.42 -0.57 -3.20
C LYS A 23 12.90 -0.96 -3.05
N ALA A 24 13.45 -0.94 -1.84
CA ALA A 24 14.85 -1.26 -1.58
C ALA A 24 15.21 -2.72 -1.90
N GLY A 25 14.23 -3.63 -1.90
CA GLY A 25 14.42 -5.04 -2.24
C GLY A 25 13.92 -5.45 -3.62
N MET A 26 13.28 -4.55 -4.36
CA MET A 26 12.62 -4.86 -5.63
C MET A 26 13.52 -4.61 -6.86
N ASN A 27 13.48 -5.54 -7.79
CA ASN A 27 14.09 -5.38 -9.12
C ASN A 27 13.20 -4.54 -10.05
N GLU A 28 13.74 -4.05 -11.16
CA GLU A 28 12.98 -3.22 -12.13
C GLU A 28 11.75 -3.95 -12.69
N ASP A 29 11.85 -5.25 -12.99
CA ASP A 29 10.70 -6.07 -13.44
C ASP A 29 9.60 -6.17 -12.37
N GLU A 30 9.97 -6.34 -11.10
CA GLU A 30 9.02 -6.40 -9.98
C GLU A 30 8.35 -5.05 -9.76
N ARG A 31 9.09 -3.96 -9.95
CA ARG A 31 8.58 -2.59 -9.88
C ARG A 31 7.52 -2.35 -10.95
N VAL A 32 7.79 -2.74 -12.19
CA VAL A 32 6.85 -2.63 -13.31
C VAL A 32 5.61 -3.50 -13.07
N ALA A 33 5.81 -4.75 -12.65
CA ALA A 33 4.70 -5.64 -12.34
C ALA A 33 3.81 -5.08 -11.22
N MET A 34 4.40 -4.53 -10.16
CA MET A 34 3.66 -3.91 -9.06
C MET A 34 2.90 -2.66 -9.52
N LEU A 35 3.48 -1.82 -10.38
CA LEU A 35 2.77 -0.68 -10.98
C LEU A 35 1.56 -1.13 -11.80
N GLU A 36 1.71 -2.17 -12.62
CA GLU A 36 0.61 -2.75 -13.40
C GLU A 36 -0.47 -3.36 -12.51
N GLU A 37 -0.09 -4.07 -11.44
CA GLU A 37 -1.03 -4.61 -10.45
C GLU A 37 -1.83 -3.50 -9.78
N ILE A 38 -1.20 -2.39 -9.37
CA ILE A 38 -1.91 -1.26 -8.75
C ILE A 38 -2.91 -0.65 -9.74
N VAL A 39 -2.51 -0.43 -11.00
CA VAL A 39 -3.43 0.06 -12.05
C VAL A 39 -4.60 -0.91 -12.23
N ARG A 40 -4.32 -2.21 -12.28
CA ARG A 40 -5.34 -3.24 -12.51
C ARG A 40 -6.30 -3.34 -11.32
N PHE A 41 -5.78 -3.30 -10.10
CA PHE A 41 -6.55 -3.32 -8.87
C PHE A 41 -7.49 -2.12 -8.76
N GLN A 42 -6.98 -0.91 -9.05
CA GLN A 42 -7.80 0.31 -9.10
C GLN A 42 -8.92 0.24 -10.14
N LYS A 43 -8.64 -0.34 -11.33
CA LYS A 43 -9.64 -0.52 -12.38
C LYS A 43 -10.69 -1.58 -12.04
N LEU A 44 -10.27 -2.71 -11.47
CA LEU A 44 -11.15 -3.82 -11.10
C LEU A 44 -12.07 -3.45 -9.94
N ASN A 45 -11.54 -2.68 -8.97
CA ASN A 45 -12.25 -2.32 -7.75
C ASN A 45 -12.67 -0.85 -7.73
N SER A 46 -12.83 -0.19 -8.88
CA SER A 46 -13.09 1.26 -8.97
C SER A 46 -14.28 1.74 -8.12
N ASN A 47 -15.27 0.87 -7.91
CA ASN A 47 -16.50 1.18 -7.19
C ASN A 47 -16.42 0.85 -5.68
N CYS A 48 -15.48 -0.01 -5.27
CA CYS A 48 -15.35 -0.54 -3.92
C CYS A 48 -13.89 -0.61 -3.48
N LEU A 49 -13.06 0.34 -3.91
CA LEU A 49 -11.61 0.26 -3.80
C LEU A 49 -11.15 0.17 -2.35
N ASP A 50 -11.75 0.98 -1.48
CA ASP A 50 -11.45 0.98 -0.04
C ASP A 50 -11.81 -0.36 0.61
N MET A 51 -12.99 -0.91 0.29
CA MET A 51 -13.44 -2.19 0.85
C MET A 51 -12.60 -3.37 0.34
N ALA A 52 -12.26 -3.38 -0.95
CA ALA A 52 -11.43 -4.43 -1.54
C ALA A 52 -10.00 -4.40 -0.98
N PHE A 53 -9.49 -3.21 -0.67
CA PHE A 53 -8.17 -3.07 -0.06
C PHE A 53 -8.20 -3.44 1.42
N ASP A 54 -9.22 -3.04 2.16
CA ASP A 54 -9.39 -3.42 3.56
C ASP A 54 -9.55 -4.93 3.73
N ASP A 55 -10.27 -5.61 2.83
CA ASP A 55 -10.45 -7.07 2.85
C ASP A 55 -9.13 -7.83 2.63
N LEU A 56 -8.23 -7.30 1.78
CA LEU A 56 -6.96 -7.94 1.43
C LEU A 56 -5.79 -7.51 2.33
N PHE A 57 -5.77 -6.24 2.71
CA PHE A 57 -4.63 -5.57 3.34
C PHE A 57 -4.98 -4.87 4.64
N GLY A 58 -6.26 -4.70 5.02
CA GLY A 58 -6.67 -3.96 6.21
C GLY A 58 -6.10 -4.51 7.53
N SER A 59 -5.74 -5.80 7.58
CA SER A 59 -5.05 -6.38 8.72
C SER A 59 -3.57 -5.98 8.84
N HIS A 60 -2.96 -5.50 7.76
CA HIS A 60 -1.53 -5.18 7.64
C HIS A 60 -1.26 -3.71 7.33
N CYS A 61 -2.20 -3.04 6.66
CA CYS A 61 -2.07 -1.70 6.12
C CYS A 61 -3.46 -1.07 6.11
N ASP A 62 -3.66 -0.08 6.97
CA ASP A 62 -4.89 0.70 7.00
C ASP A 62 -4.58 2.15 6.61
N PRO A 63 -4.87 2.55 5.36
CA PRO A 63 -4.68 3.91 4.88
C PRO A 63 -5.39 4.96 5.75
N SER A 64 -6.49 4.57 6.42
CA SER A 64 -7.27 5.48 7.24
C SER A 64 -6.53 5.94 8.50
N LEU A 65 -5.58 5.14 9.00
CA LEU A 65 -4.73 5.52 10.13
C LEU A 65 -3.76 6.65 9.78
N TRP A 66 -3.46 6.83 8.50
CA TRP A 66 -2.66 7.94 7.99
C TRP A 66 -3.52 9.08 7.44
N GLY A 67 -4.85 9.00 7.56
CA GLY A 67 -5.78 10.00 7.03
C GLY A 67 -5.93 9.97 5.51
N HIS A 68 -5.50 8.87 4.86
CA HIS A 68 -5.62 8.68 3.42
C HIS A 68 -6.78 7.74 3.08
N THR A 69 -7.40 7.96 1.93
CA THR A 69 -8.21 6.92 1.27
C THR A 69 -7.29 5.94 0.55
N THR A 70 -7.77 4.74 0.26
CA THR A 70 -6.99 3.75 -0.52
C THR A 70 -6.59 4.31 -1.87
N ALA A 71 -7.48 5.09 -2.50
CA ALA A 71 -7.16 5.76 -3.77
C ALA A 71 -5.94 6.68 -3.64
N SER A 72 -5.91 7.53 -2.60
CA SER A 72 -4.78 8.44 -2.35
C SER A 72 -3.51 7.67 -1.98
N PHE A 73 -3.63 6.60 -1.18
CA PHE A 73 -2.51 5.74 -0.82
C PHE A 73 -1.88 5.07 -2.04
N LEU A 74 -2.69 4.48 -2.92
CA LEU A 74 -2.21 3.80 -4.13
C LEU A 74 -1.62 4.78 -5.16
N ASP A 75 -2.11 6.02 -5.21
CA ASP A 75 -1.54 7.08 -6.04
C ASP A 75 -0.15 7.51 -5.54
N GLU A 76 0.00 7.69 -4.22
CA GLU A 76 1.29 7.93 -3.55
C GLU A 76 2.28 6.79 -3.83
N LEU A 77 1.81 5.54 -3.72
CA LEU A 77 2.59 4.33 -3.95
C LEU A 77 3.10 4.27 -5.40
N LYS A 78 2.23 4.57 -6.37
CA LYS A 78 2.59 4.69 -7.79
C LYS A 78 3.65 5.76 -8.04
N ARG A 79 3.51 6.93 -7.41
CA ARG A 79 4.46 8.05 -7.52
C ARG A 79 5.85 7.61 -7.04
N LEU A 80 5.93 7.04 -5.85
CA LEU A 80 7.18 6.55 -5.24
C LEU A 80 7.82 5.39 -6.04
N LEU A 81 6.97 4.52 -6.61
CA LEU A 81 7.37 3.46 -7.54
C LEU A 81 7.66 3.98 -8.97
N SER A 82 7.49 5.25 -9.27
CA SER A 82 7.90 5.84 -10.55
C SER A 82 9.14 6.75 -10.44
N GLU A 83 9.51 7.18 -9.23
CA GLU A 83 10.73 7.99 -8.96
C GLU A 83 12.04 7.21 -9.04
#